data_AF-A0A530H9C6-F1
#
_entry.id   AF-A0A530H9C6-F1
#
_cell.length_a   1.000
_cell.length_b   1.000
_cell.length_c   1.000
_cell.angle_alpha   90.00
_cell.angle_beta   90.00
_cell.angle_gamma   90.00
#
_symmetry.space_group_name_H-M   'P 1'
#
loop_
_entity.id
_entity.type
_entity.pdbx_description
1 polymer ?
#
loop_
_entity_poly.entity_id
_entity_poly.type
_entity_poly.pdbx_seq_one_letter_code
_entity_poly.pdbx_strand_id
1 'polypeptide(L)'
;GKDLPRLQIDVPKGADAEDQVDMLAYATHDEWGGGSQGILVFRVKNGDSTAGKQLVASLESEQKQQVVERGIHIAGAAEAIENHDVNVPVGVGPVPLKLDLPTKDPAVSVKLASYPATGTLSLPDRTLSPQSSLTADEVDKLRYEPQIGTVQPLIVGVEITADNTPSKPATMKLSPSVDPCDQKAGEPLDLQGVVPGLLPNEIGAGAVDACQAAVKAYPDVARFHYELGRALLAAGKVDEAKKVIQDAADKGHVRAVFELGYIASSGIGTAVDPAKANSFYAKASDKGDPYGMTAWGRALFNGLGVQRDTGRGLDLLLKAAAMGHTYAMNDLAAIFTEGRNGVPADPARAVAFLKAGVERQDMYSMNILGRNYLSGRGVQKDTKQAQTLFQKAMDLGQPYAPGSLARMYRDGDGVDKNLAEAQRLFELATDRGDYSAAYDRAAIEMQKGEKSD
;
A
#
# COMPACT_ATOMS: atom_id res chain seq x y z
N GLY A 1 11.92 14.06 -44.03
CA GLY A 1 11.96 12.67 -44.54
C GLY A 1 11.67 12.65 -46.03
N LYS A 2 12.05 11.59 -46.75
CA LYS A 2 11.83 11.45 -48.20
C LYS A 2 10.35 11.26 -48.59
N ASP A 3 9.44 11.20 -47.61
CA ASP A 3 8.01 10.84 -47.79
C ASP A 3 7.03 11.99 -47.48
N LEU A 4 7.46 13.24 -47.51
CA LEU A 4 6.50 14.36 -47.48
C LEU A 4 5.96 14.61 -48.90
N PRO A 5 4.63 14.77 -49.09
CA PRO A 5 4.07 15.17 -50.37
C PRO A 5 4.71 16.48 -50.85
N ARG A 6 5.33 16.46 -52.03
CA ARG A 6 5.98 17.64 -52.62
C ARG A 6 4.96 18.40 -53.45
N LEU A 7 4.81 19.69 -53.15
CA LEU A 7 4.03 20.58 -53.99
C LEU A 7 4.90 21.05 -55.16
N GLN A 8 4.45 20.82 -56.38
CA GLN A 8 5.10 21.33 -57.59
C GLN A 8 4.27 22.49 -58.12
N ILE A 9 4.89 23.67 -58.23
CA ILE A 9 4.24 24.91 -58.67
C ILE A 9 5.03 25.44 -59.86
N ASP A 10 4.33 25.80 -60.93
CA ASP A 10 4.93 26.43 -62.10
C ASP A 10 5.25 27.91 -61.77
N VAL A 11 6.53 28.24 -61.64
CA VAL A 11 6.98 29.60 -61.35
C VAL A 11 7.09 30.40 -62.66
N PRO A 12 6.49 31.61 -62.77
CA PRO A 12 6.58 32.42 -63.97
C PRO A 12 8.03 32.81 -64.27
N LYS A 13 8.45 32.62 -65.54
CA LYS A 13 9.81 32.92 -66.01
C LYS A 13 9.93 34.40 -66.39
N GLY A 14 10.69 35.18 -65.61
CA GLY A 14 11.03 36.59 -65.91
C GLY A 14 11.72 37.28 -64.74
N ALA A 15 12.66 38.20 -65.02
CA ALA A 15 13.49 38.85 -63.98
C ALA A 15 12.71 39.89 -63.13
N ASP A 16 11.57 40.38 -63.63
CA ASP A 16 10.81 41.51 -63.07
C ASP A 16 9.29 41.26 -62.93
N ALA A 17 8.85 40.01 -62.77
CA ALA A 17 7.43 39.71 -62.56
C ALA A 17 6.94 40.17 -61.17
N GLU A 18 5.78 40.83 -61.10
CA GLU A 18 5.15 41.32 -59.86
C GLU A 18 4.97 40.19 -58.81
N ASP A 19 4.99 40.56 -57.52
CA ASP A 19 4.70 39.67 -56.37
C ASP A 19 3.36 38.91 -56.61
N GLN A 20 3.42 37.64 -57.02
CA GLN A 20 2.22 36.79 -57.05
C GLN A 20 1.97 36.22 -55.67
N VAL A 21 0.81 36.57 -55.11
CA VAL A 21 0.24 35.93 -53.91
C VAL A 21 -0.60 34.76 -54.38
N ASP A 22 -0.32 33.56 -53.89
CA ASP A 22 -1.10 32.36 -54.16
C ASP A 22 -1.51 31.71 -52.83
N MET A 23 -2.48 30.80 -52.90
CA MET A 23 -3.16 30.25 -51.74
C MET A 23 -3.34 28.74 -51.88
N LEU A 24 -2.89 28.00 -50.87
CA LEU A 24 -3.07 26.56 -50.76
C LEU A 24 -3.95 26.23 -49.55
N ALA A 25 -5.12 25.67 -49.78
CA ALA A 25 -5.86 25.01 -48.71
C ALA A 25 -5.32 23.59 -48.50
N TYR A 26 -5.15 23.17 -47.24
CA TYR A 26 -4.70 21.83 -46.90
C TYR A 26 -5.57 21.23 -45.80
N ALA A 27 -5.58 19.89 -45.75
CA ALA A 27 -6.09 19.11 -44.64
C ALA A 27 -5.08 18.00 -44.33
N THR A 28 -4.64 17.91 -43.07
CA THR A 28 -3.80 16.83 -42.57
C THR A 28 -4.62 15.92 -41.66
N HIS A 29 -4.30 14.64 -41.68
CA HIS A 29 -4.89 13.64 -40.80
C HIS A 29 -3.77 12.75 -40.26
N ASP A 30 -3.90 12.31 -39.01
CA ASP A 30 -3.03 11.28 -38.43
C ASP A 30 -3.73 9.91 -38.37
N GLU A 31 -2.95 8.86 -38.09
CA GLU A 31 -3.45 7.48 -38.00
C GLU A 31 -4.38 7.23 -36.78
N TRP A 32 -4.55 8.23 -35.92
CA TRP A 32 -5.36 8.17 -34.69
C TRP A 32 -6.69 8.92 -34.81
N GLY A 33 -7.02 9.41 -36.02
CA GLY A 33 -8.28 10.11 -36.30
C GLY A 33 -8.27 11.60 -35.99
N GLY A 34 -7.12 12.17 -35.62
CA GLY A 34 -6.92 13.61 -35.52
C GLY A 34 -6.80 14.24 -36.90
N GLY A 35 -7.45 15.39 -37.11
CA GLY A 35 -7.39 16.12 -38.38
C GLY A 35 -7.29 17.62 -38.16
N SER A 36 -6.50 18.29 -39.01
CA SER A 36 -6.38 19.75 -39.05
C SER A 36 -6.55 20.25 -40.48
N GLN A 37 -7.16 21.41 -40.65
CA GLN A 37 -7.33 22.05 -41.96
C GLN A 37 -6.93 23.52 -41.87
N GLY A 38 -6.35 24.03 -42.95
CA GLY A 38 -5.84 25.39 -42.98
C GLY A 38 -5.67 25.92 -44.38
N ILE A 39 -5.33 27.20 -44.45
CA ILE A 39 -5.02 27.91 -45.69
C ILE A 39 -3.63 28.50 -45.54
N LEU A 40 -2.72 28.12 -46.42
CA LEU A 40 -1.40 28.70 -46.57
C LEU A 40 -1.46 29.77 -47.66
N VAL A 41 -1.27 31.04 -47.30
CA VAL A 41 -1.07 32.11 -48.27
C VAL A 41 0.43 32.33 -48.41
N PHE A 42 0.94 32.27 -49.63
CA PHE A 42 2.37 32.42 -49.89
C PHE A 42 2.61 33.38 -51.06
N ARG A 43 3.76 34.06 -51.04
CA ARG A 43 4.22 34.89 -52.15
C ARG A 43 5.33 34.18 -52.91
N VAL A 44 5.19 34.13 -54.23
CA VAL A 44 6.19 33.53 -55.12
C VAL A 44 7.03 34.66 -55.74
N LYS A 45 8.36 34.57 -55.59
CA LYS A 45 9.33 35.50 -56.19
C LYS A 45 10.38 34.73 -56.98
N ASN A 46 10.88 35.34 -58.06
CA ASN A 46 12.02 34.80 -58.79
C ASN A 46 13.30 34.92 -57.97
N GLY A 47 13.85 33.79 -57.54
CA GLY A 47 15.07 33.69 -56.73
C GLY A 47 16.35 34.18 -57.42
N ASP A 48 16.36 34.33 -58.75
CA ASP A 48 17.52 34.83 -59.48
C ASP A 48 17.62 36.36 -59.53
N SER A 49 16.52 37.07 -59.24
CA SER A 49 16.47 38.53 -59.12
C SER A 49 17.22 39.02 -57.87
N THR A 50 17.71 40.27 -57.87
CA THR A 50 18.39 40.85 -56.69
C THR A 50 17.49 40.85 -55.45
N ALA A 51 16.21 41.19 -55.62
CA ALA A 51 15.20 41.17 -54.55
C ALA A 51 14.87 39.74 -54.08
N GLY A 52 14.85 38.77 -55.00
CA GLY A 52 14.66 37.35 -54.69
C GLY A 52 15.84 36.77 -53.90
N LYS A 53 17.07 37.07 -54.29
CA LYS A 53 18.28 36.66 -53.55
C LYS A 53 18.32 37.25 -52.13
N GLN A 54 17.94 38.53 -51.97
CA GLN A 54 17.82 39.15 -50.65
C GLN A 54 16.73 38.49 -49.79
N LEU A 55 15.57 38.18 -50.36
CA LEU A 55 14.49 37.49 -49.64
C LEU A 55 14.90 36.08 -49.22
N VAL A 56 15.51 35.29 -50.11
CA VAL A 56 16.01 33.94 -49.78
C VAL A 56 17.05 34.01 -48.67
N ALA A 57 18.01 34.94 -48.75
CA ALA A 57 19.00 35.12 -47.69
C ALA A 57 18.37 35.53 -46.34
N SER A 58 17.31 36.36 -46.36
CA SER A 58 16.54 36.74 -45.17
C SER A 58 15.83 35.54 -44.55
N LEU A 59 15.12 34.75 -45.36
CA LEU A 59 14.41 33.55 -44.91
C LEU A 59 15.37 32.49 -44.37
N GLU A 60 16.52 32.27 -45.02
CA GLU A 60 17.56 31.39 -44.51
C GLU A 60 18.14 31.88 -43.16
N SER A 61 18.28 33.20 -42.99
CA SER A 61 18.73 33.80 -41.73
C SER A 61 17.67 33.61 -40.62
N GLU A 62 16.40 33.87 -40.91
CA GLU A 62 15.29 33.65 -39.98
C GLU A 62 15.19 32.18 -39.58
N GLN A 63 15.32 31.26 -40.54
CA GLN A 63 15.30 29.82 -40.28
C GLN A 63 16.48 29.40 -39.39
N LYS A 64 17.69 29.91 -39.64
CA LYS A 64 18.85 29.67 -38.78
C LYS A 64 18.61 30.19 -37.36
N GLN A 65 18.00 31.36 -37.22
CA GLN A 65 17.70 31.95 -35.91
C GLN A 65 16.66 31.13 -35.15
N GLN A 66 15.59 30.68 -35.82
CA GLN A 66 14.59 29.78 -35.22
C GLN A 66 15.19 28.44 -34.76
N VAL A 67 16.12 27.85 -35.53
CA VAL A 67 16.81 26.62 -35.14
C VAL A 67 17.66 26.85 -33.87
N VAL A 68 18.33 28.00 -33.76
CA VAL A 68 19.10 28.36 -32.56
C VAL A 68 18.17 28.57 -31.36
N GLU A 69 17.09 29.33 -31.51
CA GLU A 69 16.10 29.57 -30.44
C GLU A 69 15.49 28.27 -29.93
N ARG A 70 15.12 27.36 -30.83
CA ARG A 70 14.61 26.03 -30.46
C ARG A 70 15.65 25.13 -29.83
N GLY A 71 16.91 25.23 -30.26
CA GLY A 71 18.03 24.58 -29.59
C GLY A 71 18.15 25.00 -28.11
N ILE A 72 17.92 26.28 -27.82
CA ILE A 72 17.88 26.81 -26.44
C ILE A 72 16.70 26.21 -25.67
N HIS A 73 15.50 26.17 -26.26
CA HIS A 73 14.33 25.56 -25.63
C HIS A 73 14.53 24.07 -25.31
N ILE A 74 15.07 23.29 -26.25
CA ILE A 74 15.40 21.86 -26.04
C ILE A 74 16.43 21.71 -24.92
N ALA A 75 17.50 22.51 -24.96
CA ALA A 75 18.56 22.44 -23.96
C ALA A 75 18.04 22.78 -22.55
N GLY A 76 17.24 23.83 -22.41
CA GLY A 76 16.63 24.24 -21.16
C GLY A 76 15.62 23.23 -20.63
N ALA A 77 14.80 22.62 -21.50
CA ALA A 77 13.90 21.55 -21.11
C ALA A 77 14.66 20.30 -20.61
N ALA A 78 15.78 19.95 -21.24
CA ALA A 78 16.60 18.82 -20.79
C ALA A 78 17.22 19.09 -19.42
N GLU A 79 17.73 20.30 -19.20
CA GLU A 79 18.33 20.71 -17.92
C GLU A 79 17.30 20.73 -16.78
N ALA A 80 16.06 21.14 -17.07
CA ALA A 80 14.96 21.08 -16.11
C ALA A 80 14.64 19.65 -15.66
N ILE A 81 14.79 18.68 -16.56
CA ILE A 81 14.53 17.26 -16.30
C ILE A 81 15.72 16.55 -15.62
N GLU A 82 16.95 16.79 -16.08
CA GLU A 82 18.16 16.06 -15.64
C GLU A 82 18.45 16.18 -14.13
N ASN A 83 18.03 17.28 -13.49
CA ASN A 83 18.34 17.57 -12.09
C ASN A 83 17.17 17.27 -11.14
N HIS A 84 16.18 16.51 -11.59
CA HIS A 84 14.96 16.29 -10.83
C HIS A 84 14.95 14.91 -10.14
N ASP A 85 15.08 14.92 -8.80
CA ASP A 85 14.82 13.77 -7.93
C ASP A 85 13.47 13.99 -7.23
N VAL A 86 12.43 13.33 -7.73
CA VAL A 86 11.07 13.49 -7.23
C VAL A 86 10.79 12.45 -6.16
N ASN A 87 10.56 12.92 -4.93
CA ASN A 87 9.97 12.07 -3.90
C ASN A 87 8.52 11.75 -4.26
N VAL A 88 8.21 10.47 -4.44
CA VAL A 88 6.87 10.00 -4.86
C VAL A 88 6.29 9.07 -3.79
N PRO A 89 5.55 9.60 -2.80
CA PRO A 89 5.01 8.79 -1.71
C PRO A 89 4.08 7.69 -2.22
N VAL A 90 4.23 6.49 -1.66
CA VAL A 90 3.48 5.31 -2.06
C VAL A 90 2.04 5.39 -1.53
N GLY A 91 1.09 4.99 -2.37
CA GLY A 91 -0.32 4.85 -1.98
C GLY A 91 -1.10 6.15 -1.81
N VAL A 92 -0.52 7.34 -2.04
CA VAL A 92 -1.29 8.61 -1.98
C VAL A 92 -1.98 8.96 -3.30
N GLY A 93 -1.96 8.04 -4.28
CA GLY A 93 -2.42 8.25 -5.65
C GLY A 93 -1.35 8.86 -6.57
N PRO A 94 -1.75 9.36 -7.76
CA PRO A 94 -0.82 9.97 -8.70
C PRO A 94 -0.17 11.25 -8.17
N VAL A 95 1.16 11.25 -8.04
CA VAL A 95 1.96 12.37 -7.55
C VAL A 95 2.40 13.25 -8.73
N PRO A 96 2.08 14.56 -8.75
CA PRO A 96 2.57 15.48 -9.77
C PRO A 96 4.10 15.60 -9.74
N LEU A 97 4.73 15.47 -10.91
CA LEU A 97 6.18 15.51 -11.03
C LEU A 97 6.76 16.94 -11.05
N LYS A 98 5.97 17.94 -11.45
CA LYS A 98 6.33 19.38 -11.42
C LYS A 98 7.71 19.68 -12.02
N LEU A 99 7.89 19.29 -13.28
CA LEU A 99 9.17 19.44 -13.99
C LEU A 99 9.44 20.90 -14.43
N ASP A 100 8.43 21.77 -14.39
CA ASP A 100 8.50 23.22 -14.65
C ASP A 100 9.34 23.59 -15.89
N LEU A 101 8.91 23.15 -17.08
CA LEU A 101 9.68 23.38 -18.29
C LEU A 101 9.81 24.89 -18.60
N PRO A 102 11.00 25.39 -18.98
CA PRO A 102 11.23 26.82 -19.24
C PRO A 102 10.71 27.27 -20.62
N THR A 103 9.81 26.50 -21.24
CA THR A 103 9.26 26.77 -22.56
C THR A 103 7.81 26.31 -22.67
N LYS A 104 7.02 27.06 -23.44
CA LYS A 104 5.66 26.69 -23.86
C LYS A 104 5.53 26.62 -25.38
N ASP A 105 6.67 26.53 -26.08
CA ASP A 105 6.67 26.40 -27.53
C ASP A 105 5.98 25.07 -27.91
N PRO A 106 4.85 25.11 -28.66
CA PRO A 106 4.12 23.90 -29.03
C PRO A 106 4.91 22.99 -29.98
N ALA A 107 6.00 23.49 -30.58
CA ALA A 107 6.92 22.67 -31.37
C ALA A 107 7.79 21.77 -30.49
N VAL A 108 7.97 22.08 -29.20
CA VAL A 108 8.74 21.26 -28.26
C VAL A 108 7.90 20.07 -27.80
N SER A 109 8.42 18.88 -28.04
CA SER A 109 7.83 17.62 -27.58
C SER A 109 8.82 16.78 -26.79
N VAL A 110 8.31 16.10 -25.76
CA VAL A 110 9.06 15.21 -24.88
C VAL A 110 8.52 13.80 -25.06
N LYS A 111 9.34 12.95 -25.68
CA LYS A 111 9.01 11.55 -25.91
C LYS A 111 9.63 10.67 -24.82
N LEU A 112 8.84 9.74 -24.27
CA LEU A 112 9.37 8.76 -23.33
C LEU A 112 10.37 7.82 -24.04
N ALA A 113 11.62 7.80 -23.56
CA ALA A 113 12.69 6.93 -24.03
C ALA A 113 12.74 5.62 -23.23
N SER A 114 12.38 5.67 -21.95
CA SER A 114 12.12 4.50 -21.13
C SER A 114 10.80 4.65 -20.36
N TYR A 115 10.16 3.53 -20.04
CA TYR A 115 8.97 3.49 -19.21
C TYR A 115 9.33 2.77 -17.89
N PRO A 116 8.88 3.27 -16.73
CA PRO A 116 9.24 2.68 -15.45
C PRO A 116 8.72 1.24 -15.33
N ALA A 117 9.55 0.33 -14.81
CA ALA A 117 9.21 -1.09 -14.67
C ALA A 117 8.09 -1.34 -13.64
N THR A 118 7.83 -0.36 -12.78
CA THR A 118 6.81 -0.39 -11.73
C THR A 118 6.11 0.96 -11.69
N GLY A 119 4.88 1.00 -11.17
CA GLY A 119 4.06 2.21 -11.13
C GLY A 119 3.50 2.62 -12.49
N THR A 120 2.86 3.78 -12.54
CA THR A 120 2.18 4.27 -13.75
C THR A 120 2.43 5.76 -13.95
N LEU A 121 2.83 6.13 -15.17
CA LEU A 121 2.85 7.52 -15.61
C LEU A 121 1.48 7.89 -16.18
N SER A 122 0.98 9.07 -15.81
CA SER A 122 -0.32 9.54 -16.27
C SER A 122 -0.38 11.07 -16.39
N LEU A 123 -1.32 11.52 -17.21
CA LEU A 123 -1.85 12.87 -17.22
C LEU A 123 -3.22 12.87 -16.50
N PRO A 124 -3.79 14.04 -16.16
CA PRO A 124 -5.13 14.16 -15.54
C PRO A 124 -6.23 13.33 -16.22
N ASP A 125 -6.15 13.19 -17.53
CA ASP A 125 -7.14 12.59 -18.42
C ASP A 125 -6.79 11.19 -18.92
N ARG A 126 -5.51 10.76 -18.89
CA ARG A 126 -5.09 9.47 -19.47
C ARG A 126 -3.83 8.88 -18.84
N THR A 127 -3.72 7.55 -18.85
CA THR A 127 -2.46 6.84 -18.59
C THR A 127 -1.56 6.88 -19.82
N LEU A 128 -0.24 6.92 -19.61
CA LEU A 128 0.73 6.95 -20.71
C LEU A 128 1.18 5.53 -21.09
N SER A 129 1.36 5.29 -22.39
CA SER A 129 2.01 4.07 -22.89
C SER A 129 3.52 4.27 -23.05
N PRO A 130 4.30 3.18 -23.13
CA PRO A 130 5.66 3.26 -23.66
C PRO A 130 5.65 3.99 -25.01
N GLN A 131 6.63 4.88 -25.23
CA GLN A 131 6.75 5.74 -26.42
C GLN A 131 5.77 6.92 -26.52
N SER A 132 4.96 7.20 -25.49
CA SER A 132 4.11 8.40 -25.47
C SER A 132 4.96 9.67 -25.72
N SER A 133 4.43 10.58 -26.53
CA SER A 133 4.98 11.92 -26.73
C SER A 133 4.07 12.93 -26.03
N LEU A 134 4.67 13.87 -25.33
CA LEU A 134 4.00 14.91 -24.56
C LEU A 134 4.37 16.27 -25.14
N THR A 135 3.39 17.15 -25.28
CA THR A 135 3.66 18.58 -25.51
C THR A 135 4.27 19.21 -24.25
N ALA A 136 4.93 20.36 -24.39
CA ALA A 136 5.49 21.09 -23.25
C ALA A 136 4.44 21.31 -22.12
N ASP A 137 3.21 21.70 -22.49
CA ASP A 137 2.10 21.93 -21.55
C ASP A 137 1.59 20.65 -20.85
N GLU A 138 1.75 19.48 -21.47
CA GLU A 138 1.39 18.20 -20.87
C GLU A 138 2.44 17.70 -19.89
N VAL A 139 3.72 18.01 -20.12
CA VAL A 139 4.82 17.63 -19.21
C VAL A 139 4.62 18.25 -17.82
N ASP A 140 4.13 19.49 -17.74
CA ASP A 140 3.82 20.15 -16.46
C ASP A 140 2.70 19.45 -15.68
N LYS A 141 1.87 18.65 -16.36
CA LYS A 141 0.76 17.88 -15.79
C LYS A 141 1.12 16.42 -15.58
N LEU A 142 2.37 16.03 -15.85
CA LEU A 142 2.82 14.66 -15.71
C LEU A 142 2.77 14.23 -14.23
N ARG A 143 2.21 13.06 -14.00
CA ARG A 143 2.09 12.43 -12.68
C ARG A 143 2.66 11.04 -12.71
N TYR A 144 3.14 10.59 -11.57
CA TYR A 144 3.58 9.22 -11.36
C TYR A 144 2.89 8.64 -10.12
N GLU A 145 2.31 7.45 -10.26
CA GLU A 145 1.77 6.68 -9.16
C GLU A 145 2.68 5.47 -8.90
N PRO A 146 3.39 5.42 -7.75
CA PRO A 146 4.22 4.29 -7.40
C PRO A 146 3.40 3.02 -7.16
N GLN A 147 3.93 1.87 -7.58
CA GLN A 147 3.35 0.59 -7.21
C GLN A 147 3.60 0.30 -5.71
N ILE A 148 2.56 -0.13 -4.99
CA ILE A 148 2.70 -0.54 -3.59
C ILE A 148 3.75 -1.67 -3.46
N GLY A 149 4.61 -1.56 -2.45
CA GLY A 149 5.72 -2.47 -2.22
C GLY A 149 7.01 -2.12 -2.97
N THR A 150 7.03 -1.03 -3.73
CA THR A 150 8.24 -0.53 -4.40
C THR A 150 8.77 0.72 -3.71
N VAL A 151 10.02 0.64 -3.23
CA VAL A 151 10.73 1.75 -2.54
C VAL A 151 12.09 2.03 -3.17
N GLN A 152 12.44 1.32 -4.23
CA GLN A 152 13.69 1.54 -4.94
C GLN A 152 13.53 2.70 -5.92
N PRO A 153 14.46 3.66 -5.94
CA PRO A 153 14.46 4.70 -6.95
C PRO A 153 14.56 4.13 -8.36
N LEU A 154 13.92 4.80 -9.31
CA LEU A 154 13.95 4.44 -10.72
C LEU A 154 14.24 5.65 -11.59
N ILE A 155 14.70 5.40 -12.81
CA ILE A 155 15.07 6.44 -13.77
C ILE A 155 14.13 6.36 -14.96
N VAL A 156 13.52 7.49 -15.30
CA VAL A 156 12.72 7.66 -16.51
C VAL A 156 13.52 8.50 -17.49
N GLY A 157 13.85 7.93 -18.64
CA GLY A 157 14.54 8.61 -19.74
C GLY A 157 13.52 9.21 -20.70
N VAL A 158 13.85 10.39 -21.22
CA VAL A 158 13.07 11.10 -22.23
C VAL A 158 13.98 11.63 -23.33
N GLU A 159 13.42 11.78 -24.52
CA GLU A 159 14.02 12.44 -25.67
C GLU A 159 13.24 13.72 -25.94
N ILE A 160 13.91 14.87 -25.92
CA ILE A 160 13.30 16.17 -26.14
C ILE A 160 13.64 16.63 -27.55
N THR A 161 12.61 17.05 -28.30
CA THR A 161 12.74 17.43 -29.70
C THR A 161 11.94 18.70 -30.02
N ALA A 162 12.35 19.42 -31.06
CA ALA A 162 11.54 20.44 -31.70
C ALA A 162 11.68 20.31 -33.21
N ASP A 163 10.62 19.97 -33.93
CA ASP A 163 10.61 19.70 -35.39
C ASP A 163 11.77 18.77 -35.86
N ASN A 164 12.54 19.18 -36.89
CA ASN A 164 13.66 18.42 -37.46
C ASN A 164 15.00 18.66 -36.73
N THR A 165 14.97 19.26 -35.54
CA THR A 165 16.18 19.54 -34.75
C THR A 165 16.63 18.25 -34.04
N PRO A 166 17.94 18.00 -33.87
CA PRO A 166 18.42 16.82 -33.15
C PRO A 166 17.80 16.69 -31.75
N SER A 167 17.43 15.46 -31.37
CA SER A 167 16.90 15.19 -30.04
C SER A 167 17.97 15.37 -28.97
N LYS A 168 17.55 15.81 -27.77
CA LYS A 168 18.40 15.81 -26.58
C LYS A 168 17.84 14.82 -25.56
N PRO A 169 18.59 13.78 -25.16
CA PRO A 169 18.17 12.91 -24.07
C PRO A 169 18.22 13.66 -22.74
N ALA A 170 17.32 13.30 -21.83
CA ALA A 170 17.35 13.70 -20.43
C ALA A 170 16.79 12.56 -19.57
N THR A 171 17.10 12.58 -18.27
CA THR A 171 16.61 11.56 -17.33
C THR A 171 16.12 12.21 -16.05
N MET A 172 14.95 11.80 -15.56
CA MET A 172 14.47 12.15 -14.23
C MET A 172 14.57 10.94 -13.30
N LYS A 173 14.87 11.19 -12.03
CA LYS A 173 14.86 10.18 -10.98
C LYS A 173 13.56 10.28 -10.18
N LEU A 174 12.85 9.16 -10.06
CA LEU A 174 11.68 9.03 -9.21
C LEU A 174 12.08 8.18 -8.00
N SER A 175 11.84 8.69 -6.80
CA SER A 175 12.22 8.08 -5.53
C SER A 175 10.98 7.74 -4.71
N PRO A 176 10.41 6.53 -4.85
CA PRO A 176 9.29 6.10 -4.03
C PRO A 176 9.63 6.07 -2.55
N SER A 177 8.70 6.54 -1.72
CA SER A 177 8.87 6.59 -0.27
C SER A 177 7.62 6.14 0.48
N VAL A 178 7.84 5.60 1.68
CA VAL A 178 6.76 5.26 2.62
C VAL A 178 6.62 6.42 3.60
N ASP A 179 5.39 6.86 3.86
CA ASP A 179 5.16 7.96 4.80
C ASP A 179 5.51 7.54 6.24
N PRO A 180 6.09 8.42 7.06
CA PRO A 180 6.34 8.13 8.46
C PRO A 180 5.10 7.68 9.26
N CYS A 181 3.89 8.11 8.88
CA CYS A 181 2.66 7.62 9.50
C CYS A 181 2.44 6.13 9.24
N ASP A 182 2.59 5.69 7.97
CA ASP A 182 2.46 4.28 7.59
C ASP A 182 3.42 3.42 8.44
N GLN A 183 4.68 3.82 8.57
CA GLN A 183 5.69 3.08 9.34
C GLN A 183 5.39 3.00 10.84
N LYS A 184 4.77 4.03 11.41
CA LYS A 184 4.56 4.16 12.86
C LYS A 184 3.19 3.71 13.34
N ALA A 185 2.22 3.63 12.43
CA ALA A 185 0.84 3.37 12.79
C ALA A 185 0.07 2.56 11.73
N GLY A 186 0.73 2.03 10.69
CA GLY A 186 0.12 1.08 9.77
C GLY A 186 -0.30 -0.22 10.46
N GLU A 187 -1.31 -0.89 9.91
CA GLU A 187 -1.91 -2.08 10.54
C GLU A 187 -1.69 -3.38 9.75
N PRO A 188 -1.36 -4.50 10.44
CA PRO A 188 -1.27 -5.79 9.79
C PRO A 188 -2.57 -6.21 9.10
N LEU A 189 -2.44 -6.70 7.86
CA LEU A 189 -3.53 -7.13 6.98
C LEU A 189 -4.52 -6.02 6.61
N ASP A 190 -4.16 -4.75 6.74
CA ASP A 190 -4.95 -3.67 6.17
C ASP A 190 -4.97 -3.77 4.63
N LEU A 191 -6.16 -3.87 4.05
CA LEU A 191 -6.35 -3.95 2.60
C LEU A 191 -5.90 -2.66 1.89
N GLN A 192 -5.80 -1.56 2.63
CA GLN A 192 -5.38 -0.24 2.14
C GLN A 192 -4.02 0.18 2.70
N GLY A 193 -3.35 -0.71 3.45
CA GLY A 193 -2.03 -0.47 4.01
C GLY A 193 -0.91 -0.63 2.97
N VAL A 194 0.18 0.11 3.17
CA VAL A 194 1.36 0.07 2.29
C VAL A 194 2.61 -0.51 2.96
N VAL A 195 2.47 -0.96 4.21
CA VAL A 195 3.53 -1.57 5.03
C VAL A 195 3.01 -2.83 5.74
N PRO A 196 3.89 -3.68 6.29
CA PRO A 196 3.46 -4.82 7.13
C PRO A 196 2.63 -4.43 8.35
N GLY A 197 2.82 -3.21 8.87
CA GLY A 197 2.10 -2.66 10.02
C GLY A 197 2.68 -3.07 11.37
N LEU A 198 2.11 -2.49 12.43
CA LEU A 198 2.49 -2.66 13.84
C LEU A 198 1.28 -3.10 14.67
N LEU A 199 1.50 -3.97 15.66
CA LEU A 199 0.53 -4.28 16.70
C LEU A 199 0.30 -3.06 17.60
N PRO A 200 -0.85 -2.95 18.30
CA PRO A 200 -1.16 -1.79 19.14
C PRO A 200 -0.10 -1.45 20.19
N ASN A 201 0.57 -2.46 20.75
CA ASN A 201 1.64 -2.30 21.75
C ASN A 201 3.01 -1.93 21.16
N GLU A 202 3.15 -1.94 19.84
CA GLU A 202 4.38 -1.55 19.12
C GLU A 202 4.31 -0.09 18.63
N ILE A 203 3.13 0.54 18.70
CA ILE A 203 2.93 1.94 18.32
C ILE A 203 3.61 2.84 19.36
N GLY A 204 4.74 3.41 18.97
CA GLY A 204 5.59 4.22 19.84
C GLY A 204 5.25 5.72 19.87
N ALA A 205 6.01 6.46 20.68
CA ALA A 205 5.93 7.91 20.75
C ALA A 205 6.21 8.57 19.38
N GLY A 206 5.55 9.70 19.12
CA GLY A 206 5.66 10.45 17.86
C GLY A 206 4.82 9.92 16.70
N ALA A 207 4.08 8.81 16.87
CA ALA A 207 3.14 8.32 15.86
C ALA A 207 2.00 9.32 15.58
N VAL A 208 1.47 9.95 16.64
CA VAL A 208 0.41 10.97 16.51
C VAL A 208 0.88 12.15 15.66
N ASP A 209 2.06 12.71 15.94
CA ASP A 209 2.58 13.87 15.21
C ASP A 209 2.87 13.52 13.73
N ALA A 210 3.44 12.34 13.48
CA ALA A 210 3.67 11.85 12.12
C ALA A 210 2.35 11.72 11.34
N CYS A 211 1.34 11.10 11.94
CA CYS A 211 0.05 10.92 11.29
C CYS A 211 -0.77 12.21 11.16
N GLN A 212 -0.64 13.15 12.08
CA GLN A 212 -1.20 14.50 11.90
C GLN A 212 -0.55 15.23 10.72
N ALA A 213 0.77 15.10 10.54
CA ALA A 213 1.46 15.65 9.38
C ALA A 213 0.99 15.01 8.07
N ALA A 214 0.82 13.68 8.05
CA ALA A 214 0.32 12.93 6.90
C ALA A 214 -1.11 13.34 6.52
N VAL A 215 -2.04 13.40 7.49
CA VAL A 215 -3.42 13.87 7.27
C VAL A 215 -3.44 15.32 6.77
N LYS A 216 -2.55 16.19 7.27
CA LYS A 216 -2.44 17.57 6.78
C LYS A 216 -1.94 17.64 5.34
N ALA A 217 -0.97 16.82 4.98
CA ALA A 217 -0.40 16.78 3.63
C ALA A 217 -1.36 16.11 2.61
N TYR A 218 -2.13 15.11 3.06
CA TYR A 218 -2.98 14.28 2.22
C TYR A 218 -4.37 14.09 2.86
N PRO A 219 -5.20 15.15 2.94
CA PRO A 219 -6.46 15.12 3.66
C PRO A 219 -7.50 14.15 3.10
N ASP A 220 -7.39 13.77 1.83
CA ASP A 220 -8.33 12.85 1.17
C ASP A 220 -7.91 11.38 1.27
N VAL A 221 -6.70 11.09 1.78
CA VAL A 221 -6.17 9.74 1.91
C VAL A 221 -6.73 9.09 3.18
N ALA A 222 -7.78 8.29 3.03
CA ALA A 222 -8.52 7.66 4.13
C ALA A 222 -7.65 6.87 5.11
N ARG A 223 -6.58 6.20 4.62
CA ARG A 223 -5.69 5.40 5.48
C ARG A 223 -4.97 6.24 6.54
N PHE A 224 -4.55 7.47 6.21
CA PHE A 224 -3.82 8.30 7.18
C PHE A 224 -4.72 8.76 8.32
N HIS A 225 -6.01 8.96 8.05
CA HIS A 225 -7.00 9.21 9.11
C HIS A 225 -7.19 7.99 10.00
N TYR A 226 -7.19 6.80 9.41
CA TYR A 226 -7.27 5.55 10.16
C TYR A 226 -6.05 5.32 11.04
N GLU A 227 -4.85 5.45 10.49
CA GLU A 227 -3.57 5.32 11.19
C GLU A 227 -3.41 6.37 12.29
N LEU A 228 -3.85 7.62 12.05
CA LEU A 228 -3.96 8.63 13.10
C LEU A 228 -4.89 8.16 14.24
N GLY A 229 -6.01 7.55 13.90
CA GLY A 229 -6.91 6.93 14.87
C GLY A 229 -6.21 5.88 15.74
N ARG A 230 -5.45 4.97 15.12
CA ARG A 230 -4.65 3.96 15.83
C ARG A 230 -3.61 4.60 16.75
N ALA A 231 -2.90 5.61 16.26
CA ALA A 231 -1.92 6.36 17.05
C ALA A 231 -2.55 7.07 18.25
N LEU A 232 -3.74 7.65 18.09
CA LEU A 232 -4.48 8.30 19.17
C LEU A 232 -5.00 7.29 20.20
N LEU A 233 -5.47 6.11 19.78
CA LEU A 233 -5.84 5.02 20.69
C LEU A 233 -4.64 4.57 21.53
N ALA A 234 -3.48 4.35 20.89
CA ALA A 234 -2.24 4.00 21.60
C ALA A 234 -1.80 5.09 22.60
N ALA A 235 -2.10 6.36 22.31
CA ALA A 235 -1.86 7.50 23.19
C ALA A 235 -2.96 7.71 24.26
N GLY A 236 -3.99 6.87 24.31
CA GLY A 236 -5.12 6.99 25.25
C GLY A 236 -6.11 8.12 24.92
N LYS A 237 -6.01 8.76 23.76
CA LYS A 237 -6.88 9.87 23.31
C LYS A 237 -8.13 9.34 22.61
N VAL A 238 -8.96 8.64 23.36
CA VAL A 238 -10.08 7.84 22.85
C VAL A 238 -11.10 8.66 22.05
N ASP A 239 -11.52 9.82 22.54
CA ASP A 239 -12.57 10.62 21.88
C ASP A 239 -12.08 11.23 20.55
N GLU A 240 -10.83 11.70 20.52
CA GLU A 240 -10.19 12.17 19.28
C GLU A 240 -10.04 11.02 18.27
N ALA A 241 -9.59 9.86 18.74
CA ALA A 241 -9.44 8.67 17.91
C ALA A 241 -10.76 8.28 17.23
N LYS A 242 -11.86 8.19 17.99
CA LYS A 242 -13.18 7.85 17.44
C LYS A 242 -13.59 8.78 16.30
N LYS A 243 -13.34 10.08 16.45
CA LYS A 243 -13.70 11.07 15.44
C LYS A 243 -12.92 10.86 14.14
N VAL A 244 -11.60 10.65 14.21
CA VAL A 244 -10.78 10.47 13.01
C VAL A 244 -10.97 9.08 12.38
N ILE A 245 -11.26 8.04 13.18
CA ILE A 245 -11.63 6.71 12.67
C ILE A 245 -12.97 6.77 11.94
N GLN A 246 -13.95 7.53 12.47
CA GLN A 246 -15.21 7.76 11.77
C GLN A 246 -14.96 8.49 10.44
N ASP A 247 -14.12 9.53 10.44
CA ASP A 247 -13.77 10.26 9.22
C ASP A 247 -13.07 9.36 8.17
N ALA A 248 -12.18 8.47 8.61
CA ALA A 248 -11.57 7.46 7.75
C ALA A 248 -12.61 6.51 7.15
N ALA A 249 -13.56 6.02 7.97
CA ALA A 249 -14.64 5.14 7.52
C ALA A 249 -15.56 5.83 6.50
N ASP A 250 -15.88 7.11 6.72
CA ASP A 250 -16.70 7.92 5.82
C ASP A 250 -15.98 8.18 4.48
N LYS A 251 -14.64 8.27 4.50
CA LYS A 251 -13.76 8.27 3.31
C LYS A 251 -13.55 6.89 2.69
N GLY A 252 -14.22 5.87 3.20
CA GLY A 252 -14.24 4.53 2.62
C GLY A 252 -13.19 3.56 3.17
N HIS A 253 -12.44 3.92 4.22
CA HIS A 253 -11.46 3.02 4.83
C HIS A 253 -12.13 1.77 5.42
N VAL A 254 -11.81 0.60 4.88
CA VAL A 254 -12.49 -0.67 5.19
C VAL A 254 -12.27 -1.07 6.65
N ARG A 255 -11.02 -1.09 7.08
CA ARG A 255 -10.62 -1.49 8.44
C ARG A 255 -11.12 -0.52 9.52
N ALA A 256 -11.29 0.76 9.19
CA ALA A 256 -11.82 1.74 10.13
C ALA A 256 -13.26 1.40 10.56
N VAL A 257 -14.05 0.82 9.64
CA VAL A 257 -15.40 0.32 9.94
C VAL A 257 -15.35 -0.79 10.99
N PHE A 258 -14.39 -1.73 10.89
CA PHE A 258 -14.17 -2.75 11.90
C PHE A 258 -13.80 -2.13 13.26
N GLU A 259 -12.89 -1.16 13.27
CA GLU A 259 -12.40 -0.53 14.51
C GLU A 259 -13.54 0.20 15.27
N LEU A 260 -14.48 0.83 14.57
CA LEU A 260 -15.70 1.37 15.18
C LEU A 260 -16.55 0.29 15.86
N GLY A 261 -16.63 -0.90 15.27
CA GLY A 261 -17.26 -2.06 15.87
C GLY A 261 -16.53 -2.56 17.10
N TYR A 262 -15.20 -2.60 17.04
CA TYR A 262 -14.35 -3.00 18.17
C TYR A 262 -14.55 -2.06 19.36
N ILE A 263 -14.51 -0.75 19.13
CA ILE A 263 -14.80 0.29 20.13
C ILE A 263 -16.19 0.10 20.75
N ALA A 264 -17.21 -0.17 19.94
CA ALA A 264 -18.58 -0.39 20.43
C ALA A 264 -18.70 -1.68 21.27
N SER A 265 -17.93 -2.72 20.95
CA SER A 265 -17.96 -3.99 21.68
C SER A 265 -17.12 -4.03 22.97
N SER A 266 -16.04 -3.26 23.01
CA SER A 266 -15.08 -3.22 24.12
C SER A 266 -15.47 -2.24 25.23
N GLY A 267 -16.38 -1.31 24.92
CA GLY A 267 -16.78 -0.26 25.84
C GLY A 267 -15.73 0.86 26.00
N ILE A 268 -14.73 0.91 25.12
CA ILE A 268 -13.69 1.95 25.12
C ILE A 268 -14.36 3.31 24.87
N GLY A 269 -14.53 4.11 25.93
CA GLY A 269 -15.16 5.44 25.89
C GLY A 269 -16.66 5.45 25.52
N THR A 270 -17.36 4.32 25.52
CA THR A 270 -18.81 4.20 25.24
C THR A 270 -19.39 3.00 25.98
N ALA A 271 -20.71 2.95 26.20
CA ALA A 271 -21.35 1.72 26.69
C ALA A 271 -21.20 0.58 25.67
N VAL A 272 -21.06 -0.66 26.17
CA VAL A 272 -20.98 -1.86 25.33
C VAL A 272 -22.32 -2.06 24.60
N ASP A 273 -22.25 -2.20 23.28
CA ASP A 273 -23.41 -2.47 22.42
C ASP A 273 -23.06 -3.54 21.37
N PRO A 274 -23.32 -4.82 21.67
CA PRO A 274 -22.99 -5.93 20.77
C PRO A 274 -23.75 -5.88 19.44
N ALA A 275 -25.00 -5.40 19.43
CA ALA A 275 -25.80 -5.32 18.22
C ALA A 275 -25.24 -4.26 17.26
N LYS A 276 -24.86 -3.10 17.79
CA LYS A 276 -24.18 -2.05 17.03
C LYS A 276 -22.81 -2.50 16.53
N ALA A 277 -22.02 -3.18 17.38
CA ALA A 277 -20.73 -3.74 16.98
C ALA A 277 -20.89 -4.74 15.81
N ASN A 278 -21.86 -5.65 15.91
CA ASN A 278 -22.16 -6.62 14.86
C ASN A 278 -22.56 -5.96 13.53
N SER A 279 -23.29 -4.85 13.54
CA SER A 279 -23.59 -4.07 12.33
C SER A 279 -22.30 -3.58 11.64
N PHE A 280 -21.32 -3.10 12.42
CA PHE A 280 -20.03 -2.69 11.87
C PHE A 280 -19.21 -3.87 11.37
N TYR A 281 -19.13 -4.96 12.13
CA TYR A 281 -18.41 -6.17 11.72
C TYR A 281 -18.97 -6.77 10.43
N ALA A 282 -20.29 -6.82 10.28
CA ALA A 282 -20.93 -7.26 9.05
C ALA A 282 -20.53 -6.38 7.86
N LYS A 283 -20.59 -5.05 8.00
CA LYS A 283 -20.18 -4.10 6.93
C LYS A 283 -18.71 -4.23 6.56
N ALA A 284 -17.82 -4.39 7.53
CA ALA A 284 -16.40 -4.60 7.29
C ALA A 284 -16.16 -5.95 6.58
N SER A 285 -16.82 -7.02 7.06
CA SER A 285 -16.78 -8.35 6.45
C SER A 285 -17.26 -8.33 5.00
N ASP A 286 -18.34 -7.63 4.69
CA ASP A 286 -18.89 -7.52 3.32
C ASP A 286 -17.93 -6.80 2.36
N LYS A 287 -17.06 -5.93 2.90
CA LYS A 287 -15.98 -5.26 2.15
C LYS A 287 -14.67 -6.07 2.09
N GLY A 288 -14.65 -7.30 2.60
CA GLY A 288 -13.47 -8.16 2.52
C GLY A 288 -12.53 -8.09 3.72
N ASP A 289 -12.89 -7.37 4.79
CA ASP A 289 -12.00 -7.15 5.92
C ASP A 289 -11.75 -8.42 6.75
N PRO A 290 -10.51 -8.92 6.92
CA PRO A 290 -10.28 -10.19 7.63
C PRO A 290 -10.60 -10.14 9.14
N TYR A 291 -10.44 -9.01 9.81
CA TYR A 291 -10.83 -8.90 11.22
C TYR A 291 -12.35 -8.76 11.36
N GLY A 292 -12.99 -8.00 10.46
CA GLY A 292 -14.46 -7.93 10.32
C GLY A 292 -15.08 -9.30 10.07
N MET A 293 -14.54 -10.08 9.13
CA MET A 293 -14.92 -11.48 8.89
C MET A 293 -14.76 -12.33 10.15
N THR A 294 -13.66 -12.16 10.89
CA THR A 294 -13.41 -12.93 12.11
C THR A 294 -14.41 -12.58 13.21
N ALA A 295 -14.60 -11.29 13.50
CA ALA A 295 -15.52 -10.84 14.55
C ALA A 295 -16.97 -11.16 14.20
N TRP A 296 -17.37 -10.94 12.95
CA TRP A 296 -18.71 -11.29 12.48
C TRP A 296 -18.93 -12.80 12.44
N GLY A 297 -17.92 -13.55 11.99
CA GLY A 297 -17.92 -15.00 12.01
C GLY A 297 -18.09 -15.57 13.41
N ARG A 298 -17.36 -15.05 14.40
CA ARG A 298 -17.52 -15.39 15.82
C ARG A 298 -18.93 -15.10 16.34
N ALA A 299 -19.48 -13.93 16.01
CA ALA A 299 -20.80 -13.52 16.45
C ALA A 299 -21.89 -14.45 15.90
N LEU A 300 -21.86 -14.75 14.59
CA LEU A 300 -22.79 -15.67 13.94
C LEU A 300 -22.63 -17.10 14.45
N PHE A 301 -21.39 -17.60 14.59
CA PHE A 301 -21.11 -18.96 15.03
C PHE A 301 -21.65 -19.24 16.44
N ASN A 302 -21.53 -18.27 17.34
CA ASN A 302 -21.92 -18.40 18.75
C ASN A 302 -23.29 -17.78 19.08
N GLY A 303 -23.90 -17.00 18.18
CA GLY A 303 -25.14 -16.26 18.43
C GLY A 303 -24.97 -15.08 19.38
N LEU A 304 -23.82 -14.40 19.37
CA LEU A 304 -23.51 -13.29 20.28
C LEU A 304 -24.12 -11.99 19.75
N GLY A 305 -25.25 -11.58 20.31
CA GLY A 305 -25.95 -10.36 19.87
C GLY A 305 -26.54 -10.45 18.46
N VAL A 306 -26.74 -11.66 17.94
CA VAL A 306 -27.35 -11.95 16.64
C VAL A 306 -27.95 -13.36 16.68
N GLN A 307 -28.95 -13.64 15.82
CA GLN A 307 -29.39 -15.01 15.59
C GLN A 307 -28.22 -15.87 15.10
N ARG A 308 -28.01 -17.01 15.78
CA ARG A 308 -26.92 -17.94 15.46
C ARG A 308 -27.08 -18.52 14.05
N ASP A 309 -26.00 -18.46 13.29
CA ASP A 309 -25.83 -19.11 11.99
C ASP A 309 -24.43 -19.75 11.96
N THR A 310 -24.34 -21.00 12.42
CA THR A 310 -23.08 -21.72 12.52
C THR A 310 -22.39 -21.86 11.17
N GLY A 311 -23.14 -22.15 10.10
CA GLY A 311 -22.59 -22.41 8.78
C GLY A 311 -21.93 -21.17 8.20
N ARG A 312 -22.65 -20.04 8.21
CA ARG A 312 -22.10 -18.76 7.75
C ARG A 312 -20.96 -18.27 8.65
N GLY A 313 -21.08 -18.44 9.96
CA GLY A 313 -20.03 -18.07 10.90
C GLY A 313 -18.72 -18.81 10.65
N LEU A 314 -18.80 -20.13 10.41
CA LEU A 314 -17.64 -20.96 10.07
C LEU A 314 -17.01 -20.57 8.73
N ASP A 315 -17.82 -20.31 7.70
CA ASP A 315 -17.34 -19.88 6.38
C ASP A 315 -16.53 -18.57 6.45
N LEU A 316 -17.01 -17.59 7.22
CA LEU A 316 -16.29 -16.33 7.42
C LEU A 316 -14.94 -16.52 8.14
N LEU A 317 -14.91 -17.37 9.17
CA LEU A 317 -13.66 -17.70 9.86
C LEU A 317 -12.65 -18.39 8.92
N LEU A 318 -13.12 -19.31 8.07
CA LEU A 318 -12.29 -19.97 7.07
C LEU A 318 -11.71 -18.99 6.05
N LYS A 319 -12.52 -18.04 5.57
CA LYS A 319 -12.07 -16.96 4.66
C LYS A 319 -11.03 -16.07 5.32
N ALA A 320 -11.26 -15.61 6.54
CA ALA A 320 -10.31 -14.79 7.28
C ALA A 320 -8.97 -15.52 7.51
N ALA A 321 -9.02 -16.82 7.85
CA ALA A 321 -7.82 -17.64 8.00
C ALA A 321 -7.07 -17.82 6.67
N ALA A 322 -7.78 -17.99 5.54
CA ALA A 322 -7.16 -18.06 4.22
C ALA A 322 -6.44 -16.75 3.83
N MET A 323 -6.93 -15.60 4.33
CA MET A 323 -6.28 -14.29 4.20
C MET A 323 -5.12 -14.08 5.20
N GLY A 324 -4.82 -15.08 6.04
CA GLY A 324 -3.71 -15.04 6.98
C GLY A 324 -4.05 -14.53 8.38
N HIS A 325 -5.33 -14.33 8.72
CA HIS A 325 -5.72 -13.86 10.04
C HIS A 325 -5.52 -14.93 11.12
N THR A 326 -4.54 -14.73 12.00
CA THR A 326 -4.08 -15.76 12.94
C THR A 326 -5.07 -16.02 14.07
N TYR A 327 -5.82 -15.00 14.52
CA TYR A 327 -6.89 -15.22 15.50
C TYR A 327 -8.03 -16.08 14.94
N ALA A 328 -8.34 -15.98 13.64
CA ALA A 328 -9.32 -16.86 13.02
C ALA A 328 -8.80 -18.31 12.96
N MET A 329 -7.51 -18.49 12.67
CA MET A 329 -6.87 -19.81 12.72
C MET A 329 -6.96 -20.43 14.12
N ASN A 330 -6.72 -19.63 15.16
CA ASN A 330 -6.84 -20.05 16.56
C ASN A 330 -8.29 -20.44 16.93
N ASP A 331 -9.28 -19.68 16.47
CA ASP A 331 -10.70 -20.03 16.70
C ASP A 331 -11.08 -21.32 15.98
N LEU A 332 -10.67 -21.46 14.71
CA LEU A 332 -10.91 -22.67 13.93
C LEU A 332 -10.24 -23.88 14.57
N ALA A 333 -9.03 -23.71 15.09
CA ALA A 333 -8.36 -24.75 15.86
C ALA A 333 -9.15 -25.16 17.10
N ALA A 334 -9.71 -24.22 17.86
CA ALA A 334 -10.57 -24.52 19.00
C ALA A 334 -11.85 -25.26 18.55
N ILE A 335 -12.54 -24.73 17.53
CA ILE A 335 -13.77 -25.31 16.96
C ILE A 335 -13.55 -26.76 16.53
N PHE A 336 -12.50 -27.04 15.76
CA PHE A 336 -12.21 -28.39 15.29
C PHE A 336 -11.59 -29.28 16.36
N THR A 337 -10.94 -28.74 17.39
CA THR A 337 -10.44 -29.56 18.49
C THR A 337 -11.58 -30.18 19.30
N GLU A 338 -12.63 -29.40 19.54
CA GLU A 338 -13.68 -29.77 20.50
C GLU A 338 -14.94 -30.27 19.82
N GLY A 339 -15.21 -29.83 18.59
CA GLY A 339 -16.49 -30.04 17.90
C GLY A 339 -17.61 -29.26 18.60
N ARG A 340 -18.03 -28.12 18.04
CA ARG A 340 -19.01 -27.23 18.67
C ARG A 340 -20.08 -26.78 17.69
N ASN A 341 -21.27 -26.47 18.22
CA ASN A 341 -22.39 -25.89 17.47
C ASN A 341 -22.83 -26.69 16.22
N GLY A 342 -22.63 -28.00 16.22
CA GLY A 342 -22.96 -28.88 15.09
C GLY A 342 -21.81 -29.12 14.11
N VAL A 343 -20.65 -28.50 14.32
CA VAL A 343 -19.41 -28.83 13.60
C VAL A 343 -18.74 -30.03 14.29
N PRO A 344 -18.47 -31.15 13.59
CA PRO A 344 -17.75 -32.28 14.16
C PRO A 344 -16.32 -31.91 14.58
N ALA A 345 -15.82 -32.57 15.62
CA ALA A 345 -14.41 -32.48 15.97
C ALA A 345 -13.54 -33.11 14.87
N ASP A 346 -12.45 -32.42 14.54
CA ASP A 346 -11.38 -32.83 13.65
C ASP A 346 -10.02 -32.28 14.20
N PRO A 347 -9.42 -32.96 15.19
CA PRO A 347 -8.18 -32.50 15.80
C PRO A 347 -7.00 -32.39 14.83
N ALA A 348 -6.97 -33.18 13.75
CA ALA A 348 -5.93 -33.09 12.73
C ALA A 348 -6.05 -31.78 11.94
N ARG A 349 -7.27 -31.40 11.58
CA ARG A 349 -7.54 -30.10 10.94
C ARG A 349 -7.27 -28.93 11.87
N ALA A 350 -7.58 -29.06 13.16
CA ALA A 350 -7.24 -28.04 14.15
C ALA A 350 -5.73 -27.76 14.18
N VAL A 351 -4.92 -28.81 14.18
CA VAL A 351 -3.45 -28.73 14.13
C VAL A 351 -2.97 -28.04 12.86
N ALA A 352 -3.60 -28.31 11.71
CA ALA A 352 -3.21 -27.67 10.45
C ALA A 352 -3.36 -26.14 10.54
N PHE A 353 -4.45 -25.63 11.12
CA PHE A 353 -4.61 -24.20 11.35
C PHE A 353 -3.56 -23.63 12.31
N LEU A 354 -3.25 -24.35 13.38
CA LEU A 354 -2.21 -23.91 14.33
C LEU A 354 -0.82 -23.86 13.67
N LYS A 355 -0.47 -24.85 12.85
CA LYS A 355 0.79 -24.82 12.08
C LYS A 355 0.87 -23.61 11.15
N ALA A 356 -0.22 -23.31 10.44
CA ALA A 356 -0.30 -22.12 9.58
C ALA A 356 -0.16 -20.79 10.37
N GLY A 357 -0.62 -20.76 11.62
CA GLY A 357 -0.38 -19.62 12.53
C GLY A 357 1.06 -19.54 13.02
N VAL A 358 1.68 -20.68 13.36
CA VAL A 358 3.11 -20.75 13.75
C VAL A 358 4.04 -20.29 12.63
N GLU A 359 3.75 -20.63 11.38
CA GLU A 359 4.49 -20.15 10.20
C GLU A 359 4.49 -18.61 10.13
N ARG A 360 3.38 -17.99 10.55
CA ARG A 360 3.20 -16.52 10.65
C ARG A 360 3.72 -15.92 11.96
N GLN A 361 4.48 -16.69 12.74
CA GLN A 361 5.01 -16.28 14.05
C GLN A 361 3.93 -15.94 15.09
N ASP A 362 2.70 -16.47 14.96
CA ASP A 362 1.65 -16.24 15.95
C ASP A 362 1.95 -16.98 17.26
N MET A 363 2.21 -16.22 18.32
CA MET A 363 2.61 -16.76 19.61
C MET A 363 1.49 -17.55 20.31
N TYR A 364 0.22 -17.20 20.07
CA TYR A 364 -0.93 -17.97 20.58
C TYR A 364 -1.03 -19.34 19.92
N SER A 365 -0.87 -19.41 18.60
CA SER A 365 -0.81 -20.65 17.83
C SER A 365 0.30 -21.55 18.32
N MET A 366 1.49 -20.99 18.60
CA MET A 366 2.63 -21.74 19.17
C MET A 366 2.27 -22.37 20.51
N ASN A 367 1.70 -21.60 21.44
CA ASN A 367 1.30 -22.14 22.75
C ASN A 367 0.19 -23.20 22.62
N ILE A 368 -0.82 -23.00 21.76
CA ILE A 368 -1.88 -24.01 21.58
C ILE A 368 -1.32 -25.27 20.93
N LEU A 369 -0.48 -25.15 19.89
CA LEU A 369 0.16 -26.29 19.23
C LEU A 369 1.10 -27.04 20.17
N GLY A 370 1.83 -26.33 21.03
CA GLY A 370 2.67 -26.95 22.06
C GLY A 370 1.84 -27.84 22.99
N ARG A 371 0.66 -27.39 23.42
CA ARG A 371 -0.27 -28.22 24.23
C ARG A 371 -0.79 -29.43 23.46
N ASN A 372 -1.04 -29.30 22.15
CA ASN A 372 -1.44 -30.44 21.32
C ASN A 372 -0.31 -31.47 21.18
N TYR A 373 0.94 -31.05 20.99
CA TYR A 373 2.11 -31.94 21.01
C TYR A 373 2.35 -32.58 22.38
N LEU A 374 2.12 -31.87 23.48
CA LEU A 374 2.26 -32.42 24.83
C LEU A 374 1.22 -33.52 25.12
N SER A 375 -0.02 -33.33 24.66
CA SER A 375 -1.15 -34.25 24.90
C SER A 375 -1.32 -35.32 23.82
N GLY A 376 -0.72 -35.17 22.64
CA GLY A 376 -0.96 -36.03 21.47
C GLY A 376 -2.32 -35.79 20.80
N ARG A 377 -2.91 -34.59 20.96
CA ARG A 377 -4.22 -34.27 20.42
C ARG A 377 -4.12 -33.81 18.97
N GLY A 378 -4.55 -34.66 18.04
CA GLY A 378 -4.49 -34.38 16.60
C GLY A 378 -3.08 -34.46 15.99
N VAL A 379 -2.07 -34.74 16.81
CA VAL A 379 -0.67 -34.97 16.41
C VAL A 379 -0.09 -36.13 17.21
N GLN A 380 0.98 -36.73 16.70
CA GLN A 380 1.80 -37.61 17.53
C GLN A 380 2.38 -36.81 18.71
N LYS A 381 2.28 -37.36 19.92
CA LYS A 381 2.84 -36.76 21.13
C LYS A 381 4.35 -36.54 20.96
N ASP A 382 4.80 -35.32 21.18
CA ASP A 382 6.20 -34.91 21.08
C ASP A 382 6.49 -33.80 22.10
N THR A 383 7.03 -34.19 23.25
CA THR A 383 7.29 -33.26 24.35
C THR A 383 8.43 -32.28 24.03
N LYS A 384 9.37 -32.65 23.17
CA LYS A 384 10.49 -31.76 22.78
C LYS A 384 9.98 -30.64 21.87
N GLN A 385 9.10 -30.96 20.93
CA GLN A 385 8.44 -29.95 20.11
C GLN A 385 7.53 -29.04 20.96
N ALA A 386 6.80 -29.62 21.93
CA ALA A 386 6.00 -28.82 22.87
C ALA A 386 6.86 -27.81 23.63
N GLN A 387 7.96 -28.25 24.24
CA GLN A 387 8.90 -27.38 24.96
C GLN A 387 9.43 -26.25 24.06
N THR A 388 9.87 -26.60 22.84
CA THR A 388 10.41 -25.63 21.86
C THR A 388 9.38 -24.56 21.49
N LEU A 389 8.13 -24.96 21.24
CA LEU A 389 7.05 -24.03 20.91
C LEU A 389 6.67 -23.14 22.10
N PHE A 390 6.63 -23.69 23.32
CA PHE A 390 6.37 -22.88 24.52
C PHE A 390 7.47 -21.86 24.78
N GLN A 391 8.74 -22.26 24.63
CA GLN A 391 9.87 -21.34 24.77
C GLN A 391 9.76 -20.19 23.75
N LYS A 392 9.53 -20.51 22.47
CA LYS A 392 9.39 -19.50 21.43
C LYS A 392 8.18 -18.56 21.66
N ALA A 393 7.04 -19.11 22.07
CA ALA A 393 5.87 -18.30 22.43
C ALA A 393 6.17 -17.37 23.62
N MET A 394 6.88 -17.87 24.63
CA MET A 394 7.31 -17.09 25.79
C MET A 394 8.27 -15.97 25.41
N ASP A 395 9.21 -16.22 24.50
CA ASP A 395 10.17 -15.21 24.01
C ASP A 395 9.45 -14.11 23.21
N LEU A 396 8.37 -14.45 22.50
CA LEU A 396 7.46 -13.51 21.83
C LEU A 396 6.46 -12.82 22.79
N GLY A 397 6.62 -13.00 24.10
CA GLY A 397 5.80 -12.33 25.10
C GLY A 397 4.43 -12.94 25.37
N GLN A 398 4.16 -14.17 24.91
CA GLN A 398 2.85 -14.78 25.13
C GLN A 398 2.56 -15.01 26.64
N PRO A 399 1.38 -14.64 27.16
CA PRO A 399 1.10 -14.66 28.60
C PRO A 399 1.08 -16.04 29.27
N TYR A 400 0.53 -17.05 28.59
CA TYR A 400 0.26 -18.39 29.12
C TYR A 400 1.39 -19.40 28.88
N ALA A 401 2.32 -19.09 27.97
CA ALA A 401 3.42 -19.97 27.56
C ALA A 401 4.41 -20.27 28.69
N PRO A 402 4.81 -19.30 29.55
CA PRO A 402 5.63 -19.62 30.72
C PRO A 402 4.91 -20.60 31.65
N GLY A 403 3.60 -20.47 31.87
CA GLY A 403 2.81 -21.39 32.69
C GLY A 403 2.70 -22.79 32.08
N SER A 404 2.58 -22.90 30.75
CA SER A 404 2.63 -24.19 30.04
C SER A 404 3.98 -24.88 30.22
N LEU A 405 5.09 -24.14 30.07
CA LEU A 405 6.44 -24.67 30.28
C LEU A 405 6.71 -25.01 31.76
N ALA A 406 6.20 -24.20 32.68
CA ALA A 406 6.28 -24.45 34.12
C ALA A 406 5.61 -25.77 34.51
N ARG A 407 4.43 -26.07 33.96
CA ARG A 407 3.75 -27.36 34.18
C ARG A 407 4.58 -28.54 33.66
N MET A 408 5.27 -28.40 32.53
CA MET A 408 6.19 -29.45 32.06
C MET A 408 7.32 -29.72 33.07
N TYR A 409 7.96 -28.67 33.61
CA TYR A 409 8.99 -28.81 34.65
C TYR A 409 8.45 -29.32 35.98
N ARG A 410 7.22 -28.95 36.37
CA ARG A 410 6.56 -29.44 37.59
C ARG A 410 6.30 -30.94 37.52
N ASP A 411 5.81 -31.39 36.36
CA ASP A 411 5.30 -32.74 36.18
C ASP A 411 6.39 -33.69 35.62
N GLY A 412 7.49 -33.15 35.09
CA GLY A 412 8.58 -33.93 34.47
C GLY A 412 8.24 -34.42 33.06
N ASP A 413 7.36 -33.71 32.35
CA ASP A 413 6.86 -34.13 31.04
C ASP A 413 7.87 -33.82 29.94
N GLY A 414 8.74 -34.79 29.66
CA GLY A 414 9.76 -34.66 28.61
C GLY A 414 10.93 -33.73 28.95
N VAL A 415 11.00 -33.29 30.21
CA VAL A 415 12.10 -32.55 30.83
C VAL A 415 12.33 -33.11 32.23
N ASP A 416 13.54 -32.94 32.76
CA ASP A 416 13.79 -33.31 34.16
C ASP A 416 12.93 -32.45 35.08
N LYS A 417 12.27 -33.12 36.04
CA LYS A 417 11.42 -32.44 37.00
C LYS A 417 12.23 -31.41 37.79
N ASN A 418 11.82 -30.14 37.73
CA ASN A 418 12.49 -29.03 38.37
C ASN A 418 11.46 -28.04 38.94
N LEU A 419 11.14 -28.21 40.23
CA LEU A 419 10.15 -27.37 40.91
C LEU A 419 10.59 -25.92 41.06
N ALA A 420 11.90 -25.65 41.19
CA ALA A 420 12.41 -24.28 41.30
C ALA A 420 12.23 -23.52 39.98
N GLU A 421 12.54 -24.16 38.84
CA GLU A 421 12.31 -23.56 37.53
C GLU A 421 10.82 -23.42 37.22
N ALA A 422 10.00 -24.41 37.59
CA ALA A 422 8.54 -24.29 37.49
C ALA A 422 8.01 -23.08 38.27
N GLN A 423 8.50 -22.84 39.50
CA GLN A 423 8.10 -21.68 40.30
C GLN A 423 8.48 -20.36 39.64
N ARG A 424 9.71 -20.23 39.14
CA ARG A 424 10.18 -19.05 38.41
C ARG A 424 9.32 -18.76 37.19
N LEU A 425 8.97 -19.79 36.43
CA LEU A 425 8.15 -19.67 35.23
C LEU A 425 6.67 -19.36 35.55
N PHE A 426 6.10 -19.91 36.63
CA PHE A 426 4.75 -19.53 37.07
C PHE A 426 4.67 -18.09 37.57
N GLU A 427 5.73 -17.58 38.22
CA GLU A 427 5.83 -16.17 38.59
C GLU A 427 5.84 -15.28 37.33
N LEU A 428 6.68 -15.60 36.34
CA LEU A 428 6.69 -14.90 35.06
C LEU A 428 5.32 -14.95 34.34
N ALA A 429 4.63 -16.09 34.37
CA ALA A 429 3.28 -16.22 33.80
C ALA A 429 2.28 -15.31 34.52
N THR A 430 2.35 -15.26 35.85
CA THR A 430 1.49 -14.40 36.69
C THR A 430 1.74 -12.93 36.39
N ASP A 431 3.00 -12.51 36.28
CA ASP A 431 3.39 -11.14 35.93
C ASP A 431 2.87 -10.73 34.55
N ARG A 432 2.70 -11.70 33.64
CA ARG A 432 2.11 -11.51 32.31
C ARG A 432 0.58 -11.66 32.28
N GLY A 433 -0.07 -11.89 33.42
CA GLY A 433 -1.52 -11.96 33.54
C GLY A 433 -2.14 -13.36 33.44
N ASP A 434 -1.35 -14.44 33.46
CA ASP A 434 -1.89 -15.80 33.63
C ASP A 434 -2.22 -16.06 35.11
N TYR A 435 -3.42 -15.72 35.53
CA TYR A 435 -3.87 -15.95 36.91
C TYR A 435 -3.90 -17.43 37.31
N SER A 436 -3.99 -18.36 36.35
CA SER A 436 -3.95 -19.80 36.65
C SER A 436 -2.57 -20.22 37.19
N ALA A 437 -1.52 -19.54 36.74
CA ALA A 437 -0.16 -19.79 37.20
C ALA A 437 0.05 -19.43 38.67
N ALA A 438 -0.67 -18.42 39.19
CA ALA A 438 -0.62 -18.07 40.62
C ALA A 438 -1.13 -19.23 41.50
N TYR A 439 -2.20 -19.90 41.08
CA TYR A 439 -2.72 -21.09 41.76
C TYR A 439 -1.74 -22.26 41.67
N ASP A 440 -1.20 -22.54 40.47
CA ASP A 440 -0.20 -23.60 40.28
C ASP A 440 1.07 -23.36 41.13
N ARG A 441 1.52 -22.10 41.25
CA ARG A 441 2.64 -21.70 42.12
C ARG A 441 2.33 -21.95 43.59
N ALA A 442 1.16 -21.52 44.06
CA ALA A 442 0.74 -21.70 45.46
C ALA A 442 0.67 -23.19 45.83
N ALA A 443 0.17 -24.04 44.92
CA ALA A 443 0.11 -25.48 45.12
C ALA A 443 1.50 -26.12 45.33
N ILE A 444 2.54 -25.63 44.63
CA ILE A 444 3.91 -26.13 44.84
C ILE A 444 4.43 -25.74 46.24
N GLU A 445 4.16 -24.52 46.71
CA GLU A 445 4.63 -24.09 48.04
C GLU A 445 3.92 -24.83 49.19
N MET A 446 2.61 -25.10 49.05
CA MET A 446 1.86 -25.90 50.03
C MET A 446 2.44 -27.30 50.17
N GLN A 447 2.84 -27.94 49.07
CA GLN A 447 3.49 -29.27 49.09
C GLN A 447 4.86 -29.27 49.76
N LYS A 448 5.55 -28.12 49.85
CA LYS A 448 6.79 -28.02 50.63
C LYS A 448 6.50 -27.91 52.12
N GLY A 449 5.47 -27.14 52.50
CA GLY A 449 5.05 -26.95 53.89
C GLY A 449 4.53 -28.23 54.56
N GLU A 450 3.81 -29.08 53.82
CA GLU A 450 3.33 -30.37 54.32
C GLU A 450 4.44 -31.42 54.51
N LYS A 451 5.64 -31.20 53.95
CA LYS A 451 6.80 -32.09 54.11
C LYS A 451 7.82 -31.60 55.14
N SER A 452 7.56 -30.44 55.75
CA SER A 452 8.44 -29.83 56.77
C SER A 452 7.97 -30.04 58.22
N ASP A 453 6.88 -30.79 58.41
CA ASP A 453 6.46 -31.39 59.70
C ASP A 453 6.87 -32.87 59.75
#